data_AF-A0A953IK89-F1
#
_entry.id   AF-A0A953IK89-F1
#
_cell.length_a   1.000
_cell.length_b   1.000
_cell.length_c   1.000
_cell.angle_alpha   90.00
_cell.angle_beta   90.00
_cell.angle_gamma   90.00
#
_symmetry.space_group_name_H-M   'P 1'
#
loop_
_entity.id
_entity.type
_entity.pdbx_description
1 polymer ?
#
loop_
_entity_poly.entity_id
_entity_poly.type
_entity_poly.pdbx_seq_one_letter_code
_entity_poly.pdbx_strand_id
1 'polypeptide(L)' 'MSNPRILVFAGSIRTGSFNARLAAIAAKELALAGAGVTHISLQDYPLPIYDGDLEAASGAPD' A
#
# COMPACT_ATOMS: atom_id res chain seq x y z
N MET A 1 -22.66 3.65 17.67
CA MET A 1 -21.97 4.25 16.50
C MET A 1 -21.33 3.11 15.71
N SER A 2 -21.45 3.12 14.37
CA SER A 2 -20.74 2.15 13.54
C SER A 2 -19.23 2.42 13.62
N ASN A 3 -18.45 1.36 13.79
CA ASN A 3 -16.99 1.42 13.67
C ASN A 3 -16.61 0.82 12.31
N PRO A 4 -16.50 1.64 11.23
CA PRO A 4 -16.22 1.12 9.91
C PRO A 4 -14.86 0.43 9.88
N ARG A 5 -14.78 -0.70 9.17
CA ARG A 5 -13.53 -1.40 8.90
C ARG A 5 -13.02 -1.02 7.53
N ILE A 6 -11.81 -0.44 7.46
CA ILE A 6 -11.27 0.13 6.24
C ILE A 6 -9.91 -0.51 5.95
N LEU A 7 -9.74 -1.04 4.74
CA LEU A 7 -8.47 -1.49 4.21
C LEU A 7 -7.82 -0.36 3.39
N VAL A 8 -6.57 -0.04 3.70
CA VAL A 8 -5.79 1.01 3.02
C VAL A 8 -4.53 0.39 2.44
N PHE A 9 -4.25 0.66 1.17
CA PHE A 9 -3.00 0.30 0.48
C PHE A 9 -2.75 1.28 -0.66
N ALA A 10 -1.49 1.39 -1.08
CA ALA A 10 -1.11 2.23 -2.21
C ALA A 10 -1.10 1.42 -3.52
N GLY A 11 -1.57 2.04 -4.61
CA GLY A 11 -1.48 1.45 -5.96
C GLY A 11 -0.08 1.49 -6.60
N SER A 12 0.95 1.90 -5.86
CA SER A 12 2.34 1.90 -6.31
C SER A 12 3.24 1.40 -5.20
N ILE A 13 3.93 0.30 -5.47
CA ILE A 13 4.93 -0.34 -4.58
C ILE A 13 6.33 0.25 -4.71
N ARG A 14 6.55 1.12 -5.70
CA ARG A 14 7.86 1.73 -5.93
C ARG A 14 8.40 2.44 -4.70
N THR A 15 9.70 2.32 -4.51
CA THR A 15 10.43 3.03 -3.46
C THR A 15 10.24 4.55 -3.61
N GLY A 16 9.88 5.23 -2.52
CA GLY A 16 9.65 6.69 -2.53
C GLY A 16 8.29 7.14 -3.08
N SER A 17 7.36 6.21 -3.37
CA SER A 17 6.01 6.50 -3.85
C SER A 17 5.25 7.51 -2.99
N PHE A 18 4.78 8.60 -3.62
CA PHE A 18 3.86 9.54 -2.98
C PHE A 18 2.53 8.88 -2.59
N ASN A 19 2.09 7.86 -3.34
CA ASN A 19 0.89 7.10 -3.01
C ASN A 19 1.08 6.29 -1.72
N ALA A 20 2.27 5.73 -1.49
CA ALA A 20 2.58 5.02 -0.25
C ALA A 20 2.58 5.98 0.95
N ARG A 21 3.17 7.17 0.80
CA ARG A 21 3.14 8.22 1.84
C ARG A 21 1.72 8.69 2.13
N LEU A 22 0.91 8.91 1.09
CA LEU A 22 -0.50 9.31 1.24
C LEU A 22 -1.32 8.22 1.94
N ALA A 23 -1.15 6.95 1.55
CA ALA A 23 -1.82 5.82 2.17
C ALA A 23 -1.51 5.72 3.67
N ALA A 24 -0.23 5.92 4.06
CA ALA A 24 0.16 5.93 5.47
C ALA A 24 -0.50 7.08 6.27
N ILE A 25 -0.56 8.29 5.70
CA ILE A 25 -1.25 9.43 6.33
C ILE A 25 -2.75 9.16 6.45
N ALA A 26 -3.39 8.68 5.38
CA ALA A 26 -4.82 8.35 5.39
C ALA A 26 -5.16 7.28 6.43
N ALA A 27 -4.36 6.21 6.53
CA ALA A 27 -4.56 5.17 7.53
C ALA A 27 -4.47 5.72 8.97
N LYS A 28 -3.53 6.62 9.24
CA LYS A 28 -3.40 7.31 10.53
C LYS A 28 -4.63 8.16 10.84
N GLU A 29 -5.05 9.03 9.92
CA GLU A 29 -6.20 9.92 10.15
C GLU A 29 -7.51 9.15 10.32
N LEU A 30 -7.71 8.06 9.58
CA LEU A 30 -8.87 7.17 9.75
C LEU A 30 -8.88 6.49 11.13
N ALA A 31 -7.72 6.06 11.63
CA ALA A 31 -7.61 5.47 12.96
C ALA A 31 -7.91 6.51 14.06
N LEU A 32 -7.42 7.75 13.90
CA LEU A 32 -7.73 8.87 14.80
C LEU A 32 -9.22 9.26 14.79
N ALA A 33 -9.89 9.09 13.65
CA ALA A 33 -11.34 9.25 13.52
C ALA A 33 -12.15 8.08 14.13
N GLY A 34 -11.48 7.09 14.71
CA GLY A 34 -12.11 5.96 15.41
C GLY A 34 -12.50 4.79 14.51
N ALA A 35 -12.01 4.72 13.27
CA ALA A 35 -12.23 3.58 12.38
C ALA A 35 -11.29 2.41 12.69
N GLY A 36 -11.75 1.18 12.41
CA GLY A 36 -10.90 -0.01 12.41
C GLY A 36 -10.09 -0.10 11.12
N VAL A 37 -8.83 0.34 11.15
CA VAL A 37 -7.99 0.41 9.95
C VAL A 37 -7.07 -0.79 9.83
N THR A 38 -6.96 -1.35 8.63
CA THR A 38 -5.90 -2.27 8.23
C THR A 38 -5.10 -1.60 7.13
N HIS A 39 -3.80 -1.39 7.34
CA HIS A 39 -2.90 -0.81 6.35
C HIS A 39 -1.92 -1.89 5.89
N ILE A 40 -1.82 -2.10 4.57
CA ILE A 40 -0.92 -3.08 3.97
C ILE A 40 -0.08 -2.44 2.86
N SER A 41 1.11 -2.97 2.62
CA SER A 41 1.84 -2.72 1.38
C SER A 41 1.66 -3.89 0.42
N LEU A 42 1.41 -3.62 -0.86
CA LEU A 42 1.29 -4.69 -1.85
C LEU A 42 2.63 -5.39 -2.11
N GLN A 43 3.77 -4.76 -1.76
CA GLN A 43 5.10 -5.38 -1.86
C GLN A 43 5.28 -6.58 -0.92
N ASP A 44 4.50 -6.64 0.16
CA ASP A 44 4.60 -7.70 1.19
C ASP A 44 3.90 -8.98 0.73
N TYR A 45 3.22 -8.94 -0.41
CA TYR A 45 2.46 -10.05 -0.98
C TYR A 45 3.04 -10.39 -2.35
N PRO A 46 3.50 -11.63 -2.57
CA PRO A 46 3.94 -12.09 -3.89
C PRO A 46 2.70 -12.23 -4.79
N LEU A 47 2.32 -11.12 -5.43
CA LEU A 47 1.19 -11.01 -6.33
C LEU A 47 1.70 -10.96 -7.78
N PRO A 48 0.93 -11.45 -8.77
CA PRO A 48 1.27 -11.34 -10.18
C PRO A 48 0.98 -9.92 -10.70
N ILE A 49 1.53 -8.92 -10.01
CA ILE A 49 1.44 -7.50 -10.38
C ILE A 49 2.80 -7.08 -10.92
N TYR A 50 2.79 -6.23 -11.95
CA TYR A 50 4.01 -5.68 -12.51
C TYR A 50 4.77 -4.86 -11.44
N ASP A 51 6.02 -5.23 -11.22
CA ASP A 51 6.94 -4.56 -10.30
C ASP A 51 8.11 -3.99 -11.09
N GLY A 52 8.07 -2.67 -11.31
CA GLY A 52 9.12 -1.96 -12.02
C GLY A 52 10.44 -1.86 -11.25
N ASP A 53 10.41 -1.95 -9.92
CA ASP A 53 11.65 -1.98 -9.11
C ASP A 53 12.32 -3.36 -9.27
N LEU A 54 11.52 -4.44 -9.30
CA LEU A 54 12.00 -5.79 -9.60
C LEU A 54 12.57 -5.90 -11.01
N GLU A 55 11.88 -5.37 -12.02
CA GLU A 55 12.37 -5.36 -13.41
C GLU A 55 13.67 -4.56 -13.53
N ALA A 56 13.76 -3.39 -12.88
CA ALA A 56 15.00 -2.60 -12.87
C ALA A 56 16.17 -3.32 -12.18
N ALA A 57 15.89 -4.12 -11.16
CA ALA A 57 16.89 -4.88 -10.41
C ALA A 57 17.29 -6.21 -11.06
N SER A 58 16.34 -6.91 -11.70
CA SER A 58 16.48 -8.31 -12.14
C SER A 58 16.42 -8.48 -13.67
N GLY A 59 16.09 -7.43 -14.41
CA GLY A 59 15.84 -7.50 -15.85
C GLY A 59 14.42 -7.94 -16.19
N ALA A 60 14.12 -8.02 -17.50
CA ALA A 60 12.84 -8.53 -17.97
C ALA A 60 12.70 -10.03 -17.63
N PRO A 61 11.50 -10.52 -17.26
CA PRO A 61 11.25 -11.95 -17.12
C PRO A 61 11.51 -12.67 -18.46
N ASP A 62 12.08 -13.88 -18.40
CA ASP A 62 12.22 -14.79 -19.56
C ASP A 62 10.86 -15.18 -20.18
#